data_AF-A0A7W8EMA0-F1
#
_entry.id   AF-A0A7W8EMA0-F1
#
_cell.length_a   1.000
_cell.length_b   1.000
_cell.length_c   1.000
_cell.angle_alpha   90.00
_cell.angle_beta   90.00
_cell.angle_gamma   90.00
#
_symmetry.space_group_name_H-M   'P 1'
#
loop_
_entity.id
_entity.type
_entity.pdbx_description
1 polymer ?
#
loop_
_entity_poly.entity_id
_entity_poly.type
_entity_poly.pdbx_seq_one_letter_code
_entity_poly.pdbx_strand_id
1 'polypeptide(L)' 'MFVAYCDECEDRFLLPASHVVAVHNLASGVIAVELTCYENHRVLVMSGNDIDIQGPATV' A
#
# COMPACT_ATOMS: atom_id res chain seq x y z
N MET A 1 5.88 -1.25 8.78
CA MET A 1 5.13 -0.03 8.42
C MET A 1 4.97 -0.03 6.91
N PHE A 2 3.83 0.41 6.40
CA PHE A 2 3.52 0.46 4.97
C PHE A 2 3.27 1.91 4.56
N VAL A 3 3.91 2.37 3.49
CA VAL A 3 3.57 3.65 2.86
C VAL A 3 2.46 3.37 1.87
N ALA A 4 1.31 4.00 2.05
CA ALA A 4 0.13 3.77 1.24
C ALA A 4 -0.52 5.11 0.85
N TYR A 5 -0.93 5.22 -0.41
CA TYR A 5 -1.74 6.35 -0.89
C TYR A 5 -3.21 5.95 -0.88
N CYS A 6 -4.06 6.77 -0.27
CA CYS A 6 -5.51 6.57 -0.28
C CYS A 6 -6.13 7.54 -1.27
N ASP A 7 -6.71 7.02 -2.35
CA ASP A 7 -7.34 7.83 -3.41
C ASP A 7 -8.53 8.64 -2.86
N GLU A 8 -9.31 8.06 -1.95
CA GLU A 8 -10.47 8.73 -1.33
C GLU A 8 -10.08 9.89 -0.40
N CYS A 9 -8.88 9.84 0.20
CA CYS A 9 -8.37 10.92 1.05
C CYS A 9 -7.42 11.86 0.29
N GLU A 10 -7.05 11.50 -0.94
CA GLU A 10 -6.01 12.12 -1.74
C GLU A 10 -4.66 12.31 -1.00
N ASP A 11 -4.35 11.46 -0.02
CA ASP A 11 -3.20 11.63 0.88
C ASP A 11 -2.43 10.33 1.13
N ARG A 12 -1.20 10.47 1.65
CA ARG A 12 -0.25 9.40 1.94
C ARG A 12 -0.15 9.16 3.43
N PHE A 13 -0.27 7.89 3.80
CA PHE A 13 -0.18 7.46 5.17
C PHE A 13 0.97 6.50 5.38
N LEU A 14 1.58 6.60 6.57
CA LEU A 14 2.43 5.55 7.10
C LEU A 14 1.58 4.67 8.02
N LEU A 15 1.15 3.51 7.51
CA LEU A 15 0.24 2.62 8.20
C LEU A 15 1.01 1.51 8.95
N PRO A 16 0.65 1.24 10.22
CA PRO A 16 1.20 0.10 10.95
C PRO A 16 0.56 -1.21 10.50
N ALA A 17 1.16 -2.34 10.88
CA ALA A 17 0.68 -3.67 10.51
C ALA A 17 -0.72 -3.99 11.05
N SER A 18 -1.19 -3.28 12.09
CA SER A 18 -2.54 -3.44 12.63
C SER A 18 -3.66 -3.03 11.66
N HIS A 19 -3.34 -2.31 10.59
CA HIS A 19 -4.28 -1.92 9.54
C HIS A 19 -4.33 -2.94 8.39
N VAL A 20 -3.50 -3.99 8.42
CA VAL A 20 -3.50 -5.02 7.39
C VAL A 20 -4.74 -5.90 7.53
N VAL A 21 -5.49 -6.01 6.44
CA VAL A 21 -6.67 -6.86 6.33
C VAL A 21 -6.27 -8.22 5.77
N ALA A 22 -5.46 -8.23 4.71
CA ALA A 22 -5.03 -9.44 4.04
C ALA A 22 -3.66 -9.27 3.36
N VAL A 23 -2.97 -10.39 3.17
CA VAL A 23 -1.71 -10.49 2.41
C VAL A 23 -1.86 -11.59 1.39
N HIS A 24 -1.59 -11.26 0.13
CA HIS A 24 -1.73 -12.16 -1.01
C HIS A 24 -0.38 -12.34 -1.70
N ASN A 25 0.05 -13.59 -1.85
CA ASN A 25 1.17 -13.95 -2.71
C ASN A 25 0.64 -14.10 -4.13
N LEU A 26 0.92 -13.12 -5.00
CA LEU A 26 0.45 -13.13 -6.38
C LEU A 26 1.36 -13.95 -7.29
N ALA A 27 2.67 -13.85 -7.06
CA ALA A 27 3.70 -14.61 -7.75
C ALA A 27 4.95 -14.69 -6.86
N SER A 28 5.96 -15.45 -7.30
CA SER A 28 7.24 -15.48 -6.60
C SER A 28 7.86 -14.07 -6.58
N GLY A 29 8.05 -13.52 -5.38
CA GLY A 29 8.59 -12.18 -5.19
C GLY A 29 7.60 -11.03 -5.46
N VAL A 30 6.29 -11.31 -5.59
CA VAL A 30 5.25 -10.28 -5.70
C VAL A 30 4.16 -10.51 -4.66
N ILE A 31 3.97 -9.54 -3.78
CA ILE A 31 3.02 -9.56 -2.68
C ILE A 31 2.09 -8.36 -2.82
N ALA A 32 0.78 -8.60 -2.68
CA ALA A 32 -0.20 -7.54 -2.48
C ALA A 32 -0.66 -7.54 -1.03
N VAL A 33 -0.67 -6.37 -0.41
CA VAL A 33 -1.10 -6.15 0.97
C VAL A 33 -2.34 -5.27 0.92
N GLU A 34 -3.45 -5.79 1.41
CA GLU A 34 -4.69 -5.03 1.58
C GLU A 34 -4.69 -4.39 2.97
N LEU A 35 -4.89 -3.08 3.03
CA LEU A 35 -4.94 -2.30 4.27
C LEU A 35 -6.21 -1.45 4.33
N THR A 36 -6.51 -0.92 5.52
CA THR A 36 -7.43 0.20 5.68
C THR A 36 -6.72 1.47 6.12
N CYS A 37 -7.06 2.63 5.57
CA CYS A 37 -6.55 3.92 6.07
C CYS A 37 -7.22 4.29 7.41
N TYR A 38 -6.83 5.42 8.02
CA TYR A 38 -7.43 5.86 9.29
C TYR A 38 -8.93 6.19 9.18
N GLU A 39 -9.39 6.58 8.00
CA GLU A 39 -10.81 6.82 7.69
C GLU A 39 -11.55 5.54 7.23
N ASN A 40 -10.92 4.36 7.38
CA ASN A 40 -11.48 3.06 7.05
C ASN A 40 -11.76 2.81 5.55
N HIS A 41 -11.11 3.55 4.65
CA HIS A 41 -11.10 3.24 3.21
C HIS A 41 -10.12 2.10 2.89
N ARG A 42 -10.43 1.30 1.87
CA ARG A 42 -9.57 0.20 1.43
C ARG A 42 -8.42 0.72 0.59
N VAL A 43 -7.22 0.24 0.89
CA VAL A 43 -5.98 0.60 0.18
C VAL A 43 -5.20 -0.66 -0.17
N LEU A 44 -4.63 -0.70 -1.37
CA LEU A 44 -3.80 -1.82 -1.82
C LEU A 44 -2.35 -1.34 -2.00
N VAL A 45 -1.43 -2.00 -1.30
CA VAL A 45 0.01 -1.81 -1.48
C VAL A 45 0.58 -3.04 -2.16
N MET A 46 1.21 -2.86 -3.31
CA MET A 46 1.90 -3.94 -4.01
C MET A 46 3.40 -3.79 -3.82
N SER A 47 4.08 -4.89 -3.52
CA SER A 47 5.53 -4.96 -3.41
C SER A 47 6.04 -6.10 -4.26
N GLY A 48 7.08 -5.86 -5.06
CA GLY A 48 7.78 -6.91 -5.79
C GLY A 48 8.99 -6.39 -6.54
N ASN A 49 9.82 -7.29 -7.05
CA ASN A 49 11.11 -6.96 -7.66
C ASN A 49 11.04 -5.95 -8.82
N ASP A 50 9.94 -5.94 -9.56
CA ASP A 50 9.72 -5.02 -10.70
C ASP A 50 8.65 -3.96 -10.42
N ILE A 51 8.12 -3.91 -9.19
CA ILE A 51 7.17 -2.87 -8.77
C ILE A 51 8.00 -1.71 -8.23
N ASP A 52 8.57 -0.95 -9.15
CA ASP A 52 9.17 0.35 -8.86
C ASP A 52 8.01 1.31 -8.56
N ILE A 53 7.62 1.41 -7.28
CA ILE A 53 6.68 2.44 -6.85
C ILE A 53 7.44 3.77 -6.95
N GLN A 54 7.47 4.36 -8.14
CA GLN A 54 7.93 5.72 -8.31
C GLN A 54 7.08 6.59 -7.39
N GLY A 55 7.72 7.12 -6.34
CA GLY A 55 7.19 8.28 -5.65
C GLY A 55 6.91 9.38 -6.67
N PRO A 56 5.99 10.31 -6.39
CA PRO A 56 5.69 11.40 -7.27
C PRO A 56 7.00 12.16 -7.42
N ALA A 57 7.41 12.38 -8.67
CA ALA A 57 8.58 13.18 -8.95
C ALA A 57 8.43 14.50 -8.18
N THR A 58 9.30 14.72 -7.19
CA THR A 58 9.42 16.02 -6.54
C THR A 58 9.92 16.97 -7.61
N VAL A 59 9.07 17.94 -7.97
CA VAL A 59 9.42 19.09 -8.83
C VAL A 59 10.27 20.06 -8.02
#